data_AF-A0A7L2TF77-F1
#
_entry.id   AF-A0A7L2TF77-F1
#
_cell.length_a   1.000
_cell.length_b   1.000
_cell.length_c   1.000
_cell.angle_alpha   90.00
_cell.angle_beta   90.00
_cell.angle_gamma   90.00
#
_symmetry.space_group_name_H-M   'P 1'
#
loop_
_entity.id
_entity.type
_entity.pdbx_description
1 polymer ?
#
loop_
_entity_poly.entity_id
_entity_poly.type
_entity_poly.pdbx_seq_one_letter_code
_entity_poly.pdbx_strand_id
1 'polypeptide(L)'
;SDGVEATVVVKNPCDFPIEFYSLDFDEQYLEEEKILRMVRSESQKTFWMPPRTAGETLPPEVLEYYEAQKRLKVQQAEIKAMAEAEAEAKAMGKAPPANQKNVTFYPEPMVKMIGNPITQALRRHLGIDPIAERRKAQQWQRRGIVVIVHGAPRAGKTAIAAGLCYYYDALYLSIDTVVKEAIAND
;
A
#
# COMPACT_ATOMS: atom_id res chain seq x y z
N SER A 1 -45.66 -2.30 11.54
CA SER A 1 -45.82 -2.45 12.99
C SER A 1 -45.43 -1.13 13.59
N ASP A 2 -46.36 -0.42 14.19
CA ASP A 2 -46.09 0.85 14.85
C ASP A 2 -45.15 0.56 16.03
N GLY A 3 -43.97 1.17 16.02
CA GLY A 3 -42.93 0.92 17.02
C GLY A 3 -43.41 1.33 18.42
N VAL A 4 -42.94 0.62 19.45
CA VAL A 4 -43.17 1.00 20.85
C VAL A 4 -42.01 1.88 21.30
N GLU A 5 -42.29 3.12 21.66
CA GLU A 5 -41.32 4.03 22.25
C GLU A 5 -41.26 3.82 23.78
N ALA A 6 -40.05 3.70 24.32
CA ALA A 6 -39.82 3.56 25.75
C ALA A 6 -38.59 4.37 26.18
N THR A 7 -38.66 5.03 27.34
CA THR A 7 -37.55 5.80 27.90
C THR A 7 -36.70 4.93 28.82
N VAL A 8 -35.39 4.92 28.61
CA VAL A 8 -34.43 4.16 29.43
C VAL A 8 -33.48 5.14 30.14
N VAL A 9 -33.29 4.95 31.45
CA VAL A 9 -32.31 5.71 32.24
C VAL A 9 -31.08 4.84 32.43
N VAL A 10 -29.94 5.33 31.95
CA VAL A 10 -28.66 4.63 32.06
C VAL A 10 -27.78 5.38 33.06
N LYS A 11 -27.15 4.66 33.98
CA LYS A 11 -26.15 5.19 34.91
C LYS A 11 -24.85 4.44 34.69
N ASN A 12 -23.75 5.16 34.53
CA ASN A 12 -22.41 4.58 34.48
C ASN A 12 -21.87 4.42 35.91
N PRO A 13 -21.71 3.18 36.43
CA PRO A 13 -21.14 2.95 37.76
C PRO A 13 -19.60 2.96 37.77
N CYS A 14 -18.95 3.04 36.61
CA CYS A 14 -17.51 2.95 36.46
C CYS A 14 -16.83 4.31 36.62
N ASP A 15 -15.53 4.29 36.90
CA ASP A 15 -14.63 5.45 37.01
C ASP A 15 -14.03 5.90 35.67
N PHE A 16 -14.44 5.26 34.57
CA PHE A 16 -14.04 5.59 33.20
C PHE A 16 -15.26 5.96 32.34
N PRO A 17 -15.08 6.79 31.30
CA PRO A 17 -16.17 7.17 30.41
C PRO A 17 -16.68 5.96 29.61
N ILE A 18 -18.00 5.85 29.47
CA ILE A 18 -18.68 4.83 28.65
C ILE A 18 -19.43 5.54 27.53
N GLU A 19 -19.34 4.99 26.32
CA GLU A 19 -20.11 5.46 25.17
C GLU A 19 -21.16 4.45 24.74
N PHE A 20 -22.30 5.00 24.34
CA PHE A 20 -23.37 4.25 23.71
C PHE A 20 -23.43 4.68 22.26
N TYR A 21 -23.32 3.70 21.37
CA TYR A 21 -23.52 3.88 19.94
C TYR A 21 -24.61 2.94 19.47
N SER A 22 -25.30 3.34 18.42
CA SER A 22 -26.33 2.53 17.78
C SER A 22 -25.92 2.20 16.36
N LEU A 23 -25.82 0.92 16.02
CA LEU A 23 -25.38 0.50 14.68
C LEU A 23 -26.30 1.02 13.57
N ASP A 24 -27.59 1.21 13.88
CA ASP A 24 -28.62 1.53 12.90
C ASP A 24 -29.01 3.02 12.89
N PHE A 25 -28.86 3.71 14.02
CA PHE A 25 -29.42 5.06 14.22
C PHE A 25 -28.36 6.13 14.50
N ASP A 26 -27.12 5.74 14.78
CA ASP A 26 -26.05 6.68 15.06
C ASP A 26 -25.40 7.16 13.75
N GLU A 27 -25.62 8.42 13.41
CA GLU A 27 -25.08 9.03 12.20
C GLU A 27 -23.53 8.99 12.17
N GLN A 28 -22.89 9.18 13.33
CA GLN A 28 -21.43 9.13 13.43
C GLN A 28 -20.92 7.72 13.12
N TYR A 29 -21.56 6.69 13.69
CA TYR A 29 -21.21 5.30 13.40
C TYR A 29 -21.36 4.96 11.91
N LEU A 30 -22.48 5.37 11.29
CA LEU A 30 -22.76 5.08 9.89
C LEU A 30 -21.72 5.71 8.94
N GLU A 31 -21.31 6.95 9.24
CA GLU A 31 -20.24 7.62 8.50
C GLU A 31 -18.88 6.93 8.67
N GLU A 32 -18.52 6.59 9.91
CA GLU A 32 -17.27 5.89 10.21
C GLU A 32 -17.23 4.50 9.54
N GLU A 33 -18.33 3.74 9.55
CA GLU A 33 -18.39 2.44 8.90
C GLU A 33 -18.23 2.56 7.38
N LYS A 34 -18.83 3.58 6.76
CA LYS A 34 -18.68 3.85 5.32
C LYS A 34 -17.22 4.14 4.96
N ILE A 35 -16.52 4.88 5.81
CA ILE A 35 -15.09 5.16 5.67
C ILE A 35 -14.31 3.85 5.81
N LEU A 36 -14.50 3.10 6.90
CA LEU A 36 -13.77 1.86 7.17
C LEU A 36 -14.00 0.80 6.10
N ARG A 37 -15.20 0.72 5.52
CA ARG A 37 -15.54 -0.20 4.42
C ARG A 37 -14.75 0.11 3.15
N MET A 38 -14.46 1.39 2.88
CA MET A 38 -13.61 1.81 1.76
C MET A 38 -12.14 1.44 1.96
N VAL A 39 -11.68 1.33 3.22
CA VAL A 39 -10.28 1.05 3.53
C VAL A 39 -10.02 -0.45 3.75
N ARG A 40 -11.04 -1.21 4.15
CA ARG A 40 -10.96 -2.68 4.22
C ARG A 40 -10.81 -3.27 2.82
N SER A 41 -9.81 -4.12 2.63
CA SER A 41 -9.76 -5.01 1.48
C SER A 41 -10.67 -6.22 1.72
N GLU A 42 -11.29 -6.74 0.65
CA GLU A 42 -12.15 -7.93 0.72
C GLU A 42 -11.44 -9.16 1.31
N SER A 43 -10.10 -9.20 1.22
CA SER A 43 -9.24 -10.27 1.73
C SER A 43 -8.97 -10.22 3.24
N GLN A 44 -9.25 -9.09 3.92
CA GLN A 44 -8.93 -8.93 5.34
C GLN A 44 -10.19 -9.04 6.21
N LYS A 45 -10.35 -10.20 6.85
CA LYS A 45 -11.46 -10.50 7.76
C LYS A 45 -11.32 -9.80 9.12
N THR A 46 -10.09 -9.66 9.61
CA THR A 46 -9.79 -9.06 10.92
C THR A 46 -8.99 -7.78 10.72
N PHE A 47 -9.37 -6.76 11.47
CA PHE A 47 -8.91 -5.41 11.27
C PHE A 47 -8.54 -4.81 12.63
N TRP A 48 -7.29 -4.36 12.78
CA TRP A 48 -6.74 -3.90 14.05
C TRP A 48 -6.56 -2.38 14.04
N MET A 49 -7.17 -1.70 15.00
CA MET A 49 -7.02 -0.26 15.20
C MET A 49 -6.35 0.05 16.53
N PRO A 50 -5.70 1.22 16.65
CA PRO A 50 -5.35 1.78 17.94
C PRO A 50 -6.57 1.82 18.88
N PRO A 51 -6.39 1.55 20.18
CA PRO A 51 -7.39 1.86 21.19
C PRO A 51 -7.84 3.32 21.09
N ARG A 52 -9.15 3.55 21.15
CA ARG A 52 -9.77 4.88 21.13
C ARG A 52 -10.38 5.18 22.50
N THR A 53 -10.31 6.45 22.90
CA THR A 53 -11.08 6.95 24.04
C THR A 53 -12.53 7.20 23.65
N ALA A 54 -13.40 7.31 24.66
CA ALA A 54 -14.77 7.73 24.47
C ALA A 54 -14.81 9.10 23.76
N GLY A 55 -15.41 9.14 22.57
CA GLY A 55 -15.73 10.35 21.80
C GLY A 55 -14.68 10.62 20.73
N GLU A 56 -13.65 9.78 20.67
CA GLU A 56 -12.56 9.94 19.73
C GLU A 56 -12.95 9.42 18.35
N THR A 57 -12.77 10.28 17.35
CA THR A 57 -13.04 9.98 15.95
C THR A 57 -12.04 8.96 15.39
N LEU A 58 -12.28 8.53 14.14
CA LEU A 58 -11.30 7.70 13.42
C LEU A 58 -9.91 8.36 13.37
N PRO A 59 -8.82 7.57 13.37
CA PRO A 59 -7.48 8.10 13.24
C PRO A 59 -7.34 9.02 12.01
N PRO A 60 -6.60 10.13 12.12
CA PRO A 60 -6.47 11.11 11.04
C PRO A 60 -5.94 10.49 9.75
N GLU A 61 -5.08 9.47 9.85
CA GLU A 61 -4.53 8.75 8.69
C GLU A 61 -5.64 8.08 7.85
N VAL A 62 -6.70 7.60 8.50
CA VAL A 62 -7.85 6.97 7.84
C VAL A 62 -8.73 8.01 7.16
N LEU A 63 -8.95 9.15 7.82
CA LEU A 63 -9.74 10.27 7.30
C LEU A 63 -9.07 10.89 6.07
N GLU A 64 -7.77 11.18 6.16
CA GLU A 64 -6.97 11.70 5.06
C GLU A 64 -6.99 10.77 3.84
N TYR A 65 -6.86 9.46 4.08
CA TYR A 65 -6.93 8.47 3.02
C TYR A 65 -8.30 8.49 2.31
N TYR A 66 -9.39 8.58 3.07
CA TYR A 66 -10.74 8.64 2.51
C TYR A 66 -10.97 9.89 1.66
N GLU A 67 -10.50 11.05 2.10
CA GLU A 67 -10.56 12.28 1.31
C GLU A 67 -9.72 12.19 0.05
N ALA A 68 -8.49 11.66 0.13
CA ALA A 68 -7.63 11.46 -1.03
C ALA A 68 -8.30 10.55 -2.06
N GLN A 69 -8.94 9.46 -1.62
CA GLN A 69 -9.71 8.56 -2.49
C GLN A 69 -10.90 9.26 -3.16
N LYS A 70 -11.62 10.14 -2.44
CA LYS A 70 -12.68 10.96 -3.05
C LYS A 70 -12.12 11.86 -4.16
N ARG A 71 -11.01 12.57 -3.90
CA ARG A 71 -10.38 13.47 -4.88
C ARG A 71 -9.92 12.72 -6.14
N LEU A 72 -9.31 11.55 -5.96
CA LEU A 72 -8.90 10.70 -7.08
C LEU A 72 -10.07 10.23 -7.94
N LYS A 73 -11.18 9.82 -7.31
CA LYS A 73 -12.39 9.42 -8.05
C LYS A 73 -12.98 10.57 -8.88
N VAL A 74 -12.98 11.78 -8.33
CA VAL A 74 -13.44 12.98 -9.05
C VAL A 74 -12.53 13.25 -10.26
N GLN A 75 -11.21 13.30 -10.06
CA GLN A 75 -10.25 13.50 -11.15
C GLN A 75 -10.36 12.42 -12.24
N GLN A 76 -10.55 11.17 -11.86
CA GLN A 76 -10.75 10.07 -12.82
C GLN A 76 -12.05 10.21 -13.60
N ALA A 77 -13.14 10.66 -12.97
CA ALA A 77 -14.40 10.92 -13.66
C ALA A 77 -14.26 12.07 -14.66
N GLU A 78 -13.55 13.14 -14.29
CA GLU A 78 -13.25 14.27 -15.18
C GLU A 78 -12.39 13.82 -16.38
N ILE A 79 -11.33 13.05 -16.15
CA ILE A 79 -10.48 12.51 -17.22
C ILE A 79 -11.28 11.57 -18.14
N LYS A 80 -12.15 10.72 -17.58
CA LYS A 80 -13.02 9.84 -18.38
C LYS A 80 -14.00 10.65 -19.22
N ALA A 81 -14.64 11.66 -18.65
CA ALA A 81 -15.56 12.53 -19.38
C ALA A 81 -14.85 13.29 -20.52
N MET A 82 -13.63 13.79 -20.28
CA MET A 82 -12.81 14.42 -21.33
C MET A 82 -12.36 13.43 -22.41
N ALA A 83 -12.02 12.20 -22.05
CA ALA A 83 -11.63 11.15 -23.00
C ALA A 83 -12.82 10.65 -23.84
N GLU A 84 -14.02 10.58 -23.25
CA GLU A 84 -15.26 10.23 -23.96
C GLU A 84 -15.66 11.34 -24.95
N ALA A 85 -15.54 12.61 -24.56
CA ALA A 85 -15.75 13.75 -25.46
C ALA A 85 -14.70 13.81 -26.59
N GLU A 86 -13.43 13.47 -26.31
CA GLU A 86 -12.37 13.40 -27.33
C GLU A 86 -12.58 12.21 -28.28
N ALA A 87 -13.08 11.06 -27.78
CA ALA A 87 -13.42 9.90 -28.59
C ALA A 87 -14.60 10.18 -29.54
N GLU A 88 -15.61 10.91 -29.07
CA GLU A 88 -16.75 11.35 -29.88
C GLU A 88 -16.33 12.39 -30.94
N ALA A 89 -15.41 13.29 -30.60
CA ALA A 89 -14.80 14.22 -31.56
C ALA A 89 -13.91 13.53 -32.61
N LYS A 90 -13.25 12.41 -32.25
CA LYS A 90 -12.41 11.62 -33.16
C LYS A 90 -13.22 10.79 -34.17
N ALA A 91 -14.48 10.48 -33.87
CA ALA A 91 -15.41 9.84 -34.81
C ALA A 91 -15.80 10.74 -35.99
N MET A 92 -15.54 12.06 -35.92
CA MET A 92 -15.81 13.06 -36.96
C MET A 92 -14.58 13.36 -37.86
N GLY A 93 -13.54 12.53 -37.84
CA GLY A 93 -12.47 12.53 -38.85
C GLY A 93 -11.52 13.73 -38.83
N LYS A 94 -10.63 13.83 -37.83
CA LYS A 94 -9.36 14.59 -37.94
C LYS A 94 -8.20 13.85 -37.26
N ALA A 95 -7.06 13.81 -37.95
CA ALA A 95 -5.83 13.14 -37.53
C ALA A 95 -5.23 13.74 -36.24
N PRO A 96 -4.60 12.95 -35.35
CA PRO A 96 -4.12 13.44 -34.07
C PRO A 96 -2.76 14.15 -34.22
N PRO A 97 -2.53 15.31 -33.58
CA PRO A 97 -1.17 15.76 -33.31
C PRO A 97 -0.58 14.94 -32.17
N ALA A 98 0.68 14.56 -32.34
CA ALA A 98 1.52 14.00 -31.28
C ALA A 98 1.61 15.01 -30.14
N ASN A 99 1.03 14.69 -28.99
CA ASN A 99 1.30 15.42 -27.76
C ASN A 99 1.64 14.45 -26.64
N GLN A 100 2.82 14.68 -26.07
CA GLN A 100 3.46 13.84 -25.08
C GLN A 100 2.56 13.68 -23.85
N LYS A 101 2.14 12.45 -23.61
CA LYS A 101 1.57 12.04 -22.32
C LYS A 101 2.67 12.03 -21.29
N ASN A 102 2.97 13.18 -20.69
CA ASN A 102 3.55 13.20 -19.35
C ASN A 102 2.39 12.98 -18.38
N VAL A 103 1.90 11.75 -18.32
CA VAL A 103 1.20 11.26 -17.14
C VAL A 103 2.25 11.36 -16.06
N THR A 104 2.10 12.31 -15.15
CA THR A 104 2.88 12.35 -13.92
C THR A 104 2.48 11.10 -13.15
N PHE A 105 3.20 10.02 -13.45
CA PHE A 105 3.25 8.84 -12.62
C PHE A 105 3.75 9.35 -11.27
N TYR A 106 2.84 9.63 -10.36
CA TYR A 106 3.17 9.63 -8.95
C TYR A 106 3.95 8.34 -8.75
N PRO A 107 5.18 8.39 -8.22
CA PRO A 107 5.94 7.18 -8.05
C PRO A 107 5.09 6.25 -7.18
N GLU A 108 4.49 5.23 -7.81
CA GLU A 108 3.87 4.08 -7.16
C GLU A 108 4.72 3.53 -6.00
N PRO A 109 6.07 3.64 -6.00
CA PRO A 109 6.84 3.27 -4.81
C PRO A 109 6.61 4.13 -3.56
N MET A 110 6.09 5.37 -3.64
CA MET A 110 5.75 6.18 -2.45
C MET A 110 4.38 5.81 -1.86
N VAL A 111 3.38 5.51 -2.71
CA VAL A 111 2.05 5.05 -2.27
C VAL A 111 2.14 3.67 -1.62
N LYS A 112 3.04 2.81 -2.12
CA LYS A 112 3.35 1.51 -1.52
C LYS A 112 4.17 1.62 -0.21
N MET A 113 4.70 2.81 0.11
CA MET A 113 5.66 3.03 1.20
C MET A 113 5.03 3.36 2.56
N ILE A 114 3.83 3.97 2.55
CA ILE A 114 3.15 4.41 3.78
C ILE A 114 2.40 3.24 4.44
N GLY A 115 2.18 2.15 3.70
CA GLY A 115 1.34 1.03 4.14
C GLY A 115 -0.14 1.42 4.08
N ASN A 116 -1.02 0.49 4.43
CA ASN A 116 -2.44 0.83 4.63
C ASN A 116 -2.51 1.94 5.72
N PRO A 117 -3.39 2.95 5.60
CA PRO A 117 -3.53 4.04 6.59
C PRO A 117 -3.69 3.54 8.03
N ILE A 118 -4.13 2.31 8.22
CA ILE A 118 -4.33 1.73 9.55
C ILE A 118 -3.04 1.17 10.11
N THR A 119 -2.20 0.60 9.25
CA THR A 119 -0.83 0.27 9.62
C THR A 119 -0.08 1.54 10.02
N GLN A 120 -0.36 2.66 9.37
CA GLN A 120 0.20 3.95 9.73
C GLN A 120 -0.31 4.43 11.10
N ALA A 121 -1.62 4.38 11.35
CA ALA A 121 -2.21 4.72 12.64
C ALA A 121 -1.67 3.84 13.78
N LEU A 122 -1.51 2.54 13.54
CA LEU A 122 -0.94 1.60 14.51
C LEU A 122 0.52 1.91 14.82
N ARG A 123 1.33 2.24 13.80
CA ARG A 123 2.74 2.65 14.00
C ARG A 123 2.83 3.91 14.85
N ARG A 124 2.00 4.93 14.55
CA ARG A 124 1.93 6.15 15.36
C ARG A 124 1.61 5.83 16.81
N HIS A 125 0.59 5.00 17.05
CA HIS A 125 0.19 4.60 18.39
C HIS A 125 1.29 3.84 19.15
N LEU A 126 2.02 2.95 18.46
CA LEU A 126 3.13 2.18 19.04
C LEU A 126 4.45 2.97 19.12
N GLY A 127 4.49 4.23 18.68
CA GLY A 127 5.72 5.03 18.64
C GLY A 127 6.77 4.50 17.66
N ILE A 128 6.37 3.75 16.63
CA ILE A 128 7.28 3.20 15.62
C ILE A 128 7.55 4.27 14.57
N ASP A 129 8.78 4.80 14.56
CA ASP A 129 9.22 5.75 13.55
C ASP A 129 9.60 5.03 12.23
N PRO A 130 8.86 5.25 11.13
CA PRO A 130 9.16 4.63 9.84
C PRO A 130 10.52 5.04 9.25
N ILE A 131 11.06 6.21 9.62
CA ILE A 131 12.36 6.70 9.14
C ILE A 131 13.50 5.98 9.89
N ALA A 132 13.38 5.82 11.20
CA ALA A 132 14.31 5.02 11.99
C ALA A 132 14.29 3.55 11.58
N GLU A 133 13.10 3.01 11.33
CA GLU A 133 12.94 1.63 10.84
C GLU A 133 13.44 1.47 9.41
N ARG A 134 13.32 2.49 8.55
CA ARG A 134 13.98 2.51 7.23
C ARG A 134 15.49 2.50 7.35
N ARG A 135 16.10 3.27 8.27
CA ARG A 135 17.56 3.25 8.46
C ARG A 135 18.03 1.86 8.89
N LYS A 136 17.30 1.24 9.83
CA LYS A 136 17.55 -0.15 10.23
C LYS A 136 17.32 -1.09 9.04
N ALA A 137 16.14 -1.08 8.42
CA ALA A 137 15.76 -1.96 7.31
C ALA A 137 16.68 -1.82 6.10
N GLN A 138 17.12 -0.61 5.73
CA GLN A 138 18.13 -0.38 4.70
C GLN A 138 19.51 -0.92 5.11
N GLN A 139 19.86 -0.85 6.39
CA GLN A 139 21.08 -1.45 6.94
C GLN A 139 21.01 -3.00 6.97
N TRP A 140 19.82 -3.58 7.20
CA TRP A 140 19.55 -5.02 7.11
C TRP A 140 19.41 -5.52 5.65
N GLN A 141 18.81 -4.72 4.76
CA GLN A 141 18.65 -4.98 3.32
C GLN A 141 19.94 -4.83 2.51
N ARG A 142 21.01 -4.29 3.11
CA ARG A 142 22.36 -4.33 2.54
C ARG A 142 23.07 -5.67 2.69
N ARG A 143 22.43 -6.67 3.27
CA ARG A 143 22.96 -8.04 3.30
C ARG A 143 22.36 -8.84 2.16
N GLY A 144 22.95 -8.71 0.98
CA GLY A 144 22.73 -9.66 -0.11
C GLY A 144 23.22 -11.05 0.30
N ILE A 145 22.51 -12.10 -0.10
CA ILE A 145 22.97 -13.47 0.08
C ILE A 145 23.87 -13.80 -1.11
N VAL A 146 25.13 -14.18 -0.83
CA VAL A 146 26.07 -14.64 -1.85
C VAL A 146 26.15 -16.16 -1.77
N VAL A 147 25.87 -16.83 -2.88
CA VAL A 147 25.98 -18.29 -3.01
C VAL A 147 27.24 -18.62 -3.80
N ILE A 148 28.19 -19.31 -3.19
CA ILE A 148 29.45 -19.72 -3.83
C ILE A 148 29.33 -21.19 -4.24
N VAL A 149 29.43 -21.46 -5.55
CA VAL A 149 29.37 -22.82 -6.10
C VAL A 149 30.79 -23.29 -6.44
N HIS A 150 31.33 -24.24 -5.66
CA HIS A 150 32.70 -24.77 -5.82
C HIS A 150 32.74 -26.30 -5.99
N GLY A 151 33.88 -26.84 -6.47
CA GLY A 151 34.09 -28.30 -6.61
C GLY A 151 35.12 -28.67 -7.70
N ALA A 152 35.29 -29.96 -7.99
CA ALA A 152 36.28 -30.47 -8.96
C ALA A 152 36.04 -30.03 -10.43
N PRO A 153 37.08 -29.79 -11.26
CA PRO A 153 36.90 -29.36 -12.65
C PRO A 153 35.91 -30.23 -13.44
N ARG A 154 35.08 -29.62 -14.30
CA ARG A 154 34.03 -30.29 -15.12
C ARG A 154 32.88 -30.94 -14.35
N ALA A 155 32.77 -30.78 -13.03
CA ALA A 155 31.63 -31.27 -12.23
C ALA A 155 30.30 -30.50 -12.44
N GLY A 156 30.12 -29.78 -13.55
CA GLY A 156 28.84 -29.12 -13.88
C GLY A 156 28.49 -27.86 -13.08
N LYS A 157 29.41 -27.28 -12.31
CA LYS A 157 29.19 -26.05 -11.50
C LYS A 157 28.53 -24.91 -12.27
N THR A 158 29.04 -24.64 -13.47
CA THR A 158 28.56 -23.56 -14.34
C THR A 158 27.09 -23.76 -14.68
N ALA A 159 26.69 -24.99 -15.01
CA ALA A 159 25.29 -25.32 -15.34
C ALA A 159 24.38 -25.19 -14.12
N ILE A 160 24.83 -25.65 -12.94
CA ILE A 160 24.05 -25.53 -11.69
C ILE A 160 23.90 -24.07 -11.27
N ALA A 161 24.99 -23.30 -11.32
CA ALA A 161 24.97 -21.88 -10.97
C ALA A 161 24.09 -21.07 -11.92
N ALA A 162 24.16 -21.33 -13.24
CA ALA A 162 23.26 -20.71 -14.22
C ALA A 162 21.79 -21.07 -13.97
N GLY A 163 21.50 -22.34 -13.62
CA GLY A 163 20.16 -22.78 -13.25
C GLY A 163 19.63 -22.09 -11.99
N LEU A 164 20.46 -21.94 -10.97
CA LEU A 164 20.12 -21.19 -9.74
C LEU A 164 19.84 -19.72 -10.05
N CYS A 165 20.67 -19.08 -10.87
CA CYS A 165 20.48 -17.69 -11.28
C CYS A 165 19.17 -17.50 -12.06
N TYR A 166 18.85 -18.41 -12.97
CA TYR A 166 17.57 -18.36 -13.71
C TYR A 166 16.37 -18.56 -12.80
N TYR A 167 16.43 -19.51 -11.87
CA TYR A 167 15.30 -19.84 -10.99
C TYR A 167 15.00 -18.73 -9.96
N TYR A 168 16.03 -18.09 -9.43
CA TYR A 168 15.89 -17.06 -8.38
C TYR A 168 16.02 -15.62 -8.90
N ASP A 169 16.11 -15.42 -10.22
CA ASP A 169 16.36 -14.11 -10.84
C ASP A 169 17.57 -13.40 -10.21
N ALA A 170 18.68 -14.15 -10.06
CA ALA A 170 19.88 -13.70 -9.38
C ALA A 170 21.01 -13.37 -10.36
N LEU A 171 21.89 -12.45 -9.95
CA LEU A 171 23.07 -12.09 -10.72
C LEU A 171 24.07 -13.26 -10.77
N TYR A 172 24.55 -13.60 -11.97
CA TYR A 172 25.55 -14.64 -12.20
C TYR A 172 26.94 -14.01 -12.37
N LEU A 173 27.90 -14.38 -11.51
CA LEU A 173 29.30 -13.95 -11.60
C LEU A 173 30.22 -15.17 -11.67
N SER A 174 31.09 -15.22 -12.68
CA SER A 174 32.06 -16.29 -12.89
C SER A 174 33.48 -15.73 -12.81
N ILE A 175 34.27 -16.23 -11.85
CA ILE A 175 35.67 -15.84 -11.67
C ILE A 175 36.50 -16.17 -12.91
N ASP A 176 36.23 -17.32 -13.55
CA ASP A 176 36.93 -17.73 -14.78
C ASP A 176 36.75 -16.70 -15.91
N THR A 177 35.60 -16.02 -15.95
CA THR A 177 35.31 -14.99 -16.98
C THR A 177 36.09 -13.72 -16.68
N VAL A 178 36.06 -13.26 -15.43
CA VAL A 178 36.81 -12.07 -14.97
C VAL A 178 38.32 -12.26 -15.19
N VAL A 179 38.85 -13.44 -14.87
CA VAL A 179 40.28 -13.75 -15.05
C VAL A 179 40.65 -13.79 -16.53
N LYS A 180 39.81 -14.36 -17.40
CA LYS A 180 40.04 -14.38 -18.86
C LYS A 180 40.02 -12.98 -19.45
N GLU A 181 39.07 -12.14 -19.03
CA GLU A 181 39.00 -10.74 -19.47
C GLU A 181 40.21 -9.94 -19.01
N ALA A 182 40.71 -10.17 -17.79
CA ALA A 182 41.93 -9.53 -17.31
C ALA A 182 43.16 -9.91 -18.15
N ILE A 183 43.36 -11.21 -18.42
CA ILE A 183 44.49 -11.70 -19.23
C ILE A 183 44.40 -11.23 -20.69
N ALA A 184 43.19 -11.06 -21.23
CA ALA A 184 43.01 -10.60 -22.62
C ALA A 184 43.21 -9.08 -22.79
N ASN A 185 43.20 -8.32 -21.69
CA ASN A 185 43.37 -6.87 -21.67
C ASN A 185 44.79 -6.44 -21.24
N ASP A 186 45.68 -7.40 -20.97
CA ASP A 186 47.14 -7.23 -20.84
C ASP A 186 47.83 -7.39 -22.21
#